data_AF-S1QUZ4-F1
#
_entry.id   AF-S1QUZ4-F1
#
_cell.length_a   1.000
_cell.length_b   1.000
_cell.length_c   1.000
_cell.angle_alpha   90.00
_cell.angle_beta   90.00
_cell.angle_gamma   90.00
#
_symmetry.space_group_name_H-M   'P 1'
#
loop_
_entity.id
_entity.type
_entity.pdbx_description
1 polymer ?
#
loop_
_entity_poly.entity_id
_entity_poly.type
_entity_poly.pdbx_seq_one_letter_code
_entity_poly.pdbx_strand_id
1 'polypeptide(L)'
;MTKKKKKRRLKKKWRYRFSLLGILLLLWLIFGPIKGHLLHKPEKKETTTVTTVKKKKIPQRKAEEKSFVKVTSRDINLYQNADATSQILEAVSPGEIFDYQGMENDFYLVSTNQGFTGYVSKSDASKFTKKCFNPYIHLKMQLSF
;
A
#
# COMPACT_ATOMS: atom_id res chain seq x y z
N MET A 1 -43.20 -24.71 -45.92
CA MET A 1 -42.05 -24.07 -45.20
C MET A 1 -41.48 -25.04 -44.15
N THR A 2 -40.36 -25.73 -44.42
CA THR A 2 -39.91 -26.89 -43.62
C THR A 2 -39.18 -26.52 -42.33
N LYS A 3 -39.59 -27.11 -41.19
CA LYS A 3 -39.11 -26.87 -39.81
C LYS A 3 -37.59 -27.02 -39.58
N LYS A 4 -36.83 -27.51 -40.56
CA LYS A 4 -35.37 -27.80 -40.47
C LYS A 4 -34.47 -26.55 -40.44
N LYS A 5 -34.89 -25.42 -41.04
CA LYS A 5 -34.03 -24.21 -41.16
C LYS A 5 -33.99 -23.33 -39.89
N LYS A 6 -35.01 -23.37 -39.03
CA LYS A 6 -35.12 -22.50 -37.83
C LYS A 6 -34.17 -22.94 -36.69
N LYS A 7 -33.85 -24.24 -36.60
CA LYS A 7 -32.96 -24.81 -35.56
C LYS A 7 -31.49 -24.43 -35.71
N ARG A 8 -31.04 -23.95 -36.88
CA ARG A 8 -29.61 -23.60 -37.11
C ARG A 8 -29.23 -22.22 -36.58
N ARG A 9 -30.18 -21.28 -36.50
CA ARG A 9 -29.90 -19.90 -36.02
C ARG A 9 -29.88 -19.77 -34.50
N LEU A 10 -30.57 -20.66 -33.78
CA LEU A 10 -30.60 -20.65 -32.31
C LEU A 10 -29.33 -21.25 -31.68
N LYS A 11 -28.63 -22.15 -32.38
CA LYS A 11 -27.41 -22.79 -31.86
C LYS A 11 -26.16 -21.90 -31.83
N LYS A 12 -26.13 -20.80 -32.59
CA LYS A 12 -24.96 -19.89 -32.60
C LYS A 12 -24.89 -19.00 -31.36
N LYS A 13 -26.02 -18.57 -30.80
CA LYS A 13 -26.05 -17.68 -29.62
C LYS A 13 -25.64 -18.38 -28.31
N TRP A 14 -25.89 -19.67 -28.17
CA TRP A 14 -25.56 -20.41 -26.95
C TRP A 14 -24.06 -20.72 -26.84
N ARG A 15 -23.37 -21.00 -27.95
CA ARG A 15 -21.93 -21.34 -27.92
C ARG A 15 -21.04 -20.24 -27.32
N TYR A 16 -21.37 -18.97 -27.51
CA TYR A 16 -20.64 -17.84 -26.91
C TYR A 16 -20.98 -17.59 -25.43
N ARG A 17 -22.18 -17.96 -24.98
CA ARG A 17 -22.62 -17.78 -23.59
C ARG A 17 -21.92 -18.77 -22.64
N PHE A 18 -21.68 -20.00 -23.09
CA PHE A 18 -20.90 -20.98 -22.31
C PHE A 18 -19.39 -20.75 -22.40
N SER A 19 -18.89 -20.17 -23.50
CA SER A 19 -17.46 -19.84 -23.64
C SER A 19 -17.03 -18.71 -22.70
N LEU A 20 -17.85 -17.68 -22.51
CA LEU A 20 -17.54 -16.56 -21.60
C LEU A 20 -17.55 -16.96 -20.12
N LEU A 21 -18.51 -17.80 -19.70
CA LEU A 21 -18.54 -18.32 -18.32
C LEU A 21 -17.30 -19.18 -18.01
N GLY A 22 -16.83 -19.99 -18.97
CA GLY A 22 -15.62 -20.79 -18.81
C GLY A 22 -14.35 -19.95 -18.63
N ILE A 23 -14.23 -18.85 -19.39
CA ILE A 23 -13.08 -17.93 -19.28
C ILE A 23 -13.11 -17.15 -17.94
N LEU A 24 -14.30 -16.76 -17.46
CA LEU A 24 -14.46 -16.09 -16.16
C LEU A 24 -14.09 -17.02 -14.98
N LEU A 25 -14.42 -18.32 -15.08
CA LEU A 25 -14.00 -19.35 -14.12
C LEU A 25 -12.48 -19.58 -14.13
N LEU A 26 -11.84 -19.51 -15.30
CA LEU A 26 -10.39 -19.64 -15.42
C LEU A 26 -9.64 -18.43 -14.84
N LEU A 27 -10.14 -17.21 -15.05
CA LEU A 27 -9.57 -16.01 -14.44
C LEU A 27 -9.70 -16.01 -12.91
N TRP A 28 -10.79 -16.53 -12.37
CA TRP A 28 -10.97 -16.68 -10.91
C TRP A 28 -9.99 -17.70 -10.30
N LEU A 29 -9.49 -18.65 -11.09
CA LEU A 29 -8.49 -19.63 -10.63
C LEU A 29 -7.07 -19.03 -10.54
N ILE A 30 -6.76 -18.00 -11.34
CA ILE A 30 -5.47 -17.30 -11.34
C ILE A 30 -5.47 -16.16 -10.30
N PHE A 31 -6.63 -15.50 -10.10
CA PHE A 31 -6.84 -14.44 -9.10
C PHE A 31 -7.53 -14.93 -7.81
N GLY A 32 -7.49 -16.23 -7.52
CA GLY A 32 -7.97 -16.77 -6.25
C GLY A 32 -7.06 -16.34 -5.10
N PRO A 33 -7.59 -16.10 -3.88
CA PRO A 33 -6.76 -15.74 -2.75
C PRO A 33 -5.83 -16.90 -2.41
N ILE A 34 -4.52 -16.66 -2.50
CA ILE A 34 -3.50 -17.60 -2.01
C ILE A 34 -3.72 -17.75 -0.50
N LYS A 35 -4.46 -18.80 -0.12
CA LYS A 35 -4.64 -19.22 1.28
C LYS A 35 -4.23 -20.69 1.40
N GLY A 36 -2.97 -20.84 1.78
CA GLY A 36 -2.39 -22.00 2.45
C GLY A 36 -0.92 -21.67 2.70
N HIS A 37 -0.37 -21.47 3.91
CA HIS A 37 -0.66 -22.08 5.22
C HIS A 37 -0.82 -23.59 5.06
N LEU A 38 0.11 -24.47 5.44
CA LEU A 38 1.21 -24.37 6.39
C LEU A 38 1.91 -25.74 6.45
N LEU A 39 3.24 -25.79 6.49
CA LEU A 39 4.00 -26.84 7.19
C LEU A 39 5.40 -26.26 7.46
N HIS A 40 5.56 -25.58 8.59
CA HIS A 40 6.05 -26.06 9.90
C HIS A 40 7.48 -25.52 10.10
N LYS A 41 7.65 -24.39 10.82
CA LYS A 41 7.92 -24.30 12.27
C LYS A 41 9.40 -24.60 12.59
N PRO A 42 10.12 -23.61 13.14
CA PRO A 42 10.32 -23.56 14.60
C PRO A 42 9.57 -22.34 15.18
N GLU A 43 8.50 -22.50 15.97
CA GLU A 43 8.52 -22.57 17.45
C GLU A 43 9.74 -21.87 18.06
N LYS A 44 9.67 -20.83 18.89
CA LYS A 44 8.64 -20.23 19.78
C LYS A 44 9.18 -18.79 20.00
N LYS A 45 8.41 -17.70 20.08
CA LYS A 45 7.31 -17.43 21.02
C LYS A 45 6.31 -16.42 20.42
N GLU A 46 5.05 -16.82 20.35
CA GLU A 46 3.84 -15.97 20.29
C GLU A 46 3.49 -15.52 21.75
N THR A 47 2.52 -14.67 22.12
CA THR A 47 1.24 -14.22 21.54
C THR A 47 0.73 -13.01 22.37
N THR A 48 0.15 -12.00 21.70
CA THR A 48 -1.18 -11.35 21.93
C THR A 48 -1.63 -10.80 23.31
N THR A 49 -2.05 -9.52 23.27
CA THR A 49 -3.11 -8.81 24.05
C THR A 49 -3.09 -8.79 25.58
N VAL A 50 -3.02 -7.58 26.15
CA VAL A 50 -3.83 -7.18 27.31
C VAL A 50 -4.33 -5.74 27.13
N THR A 51 -5.65 -5.58 27.06
CA THR A 51 -6.35 -4.33 27.34
C THR A 51 -6.35 -4.08 28.85
N THR A 52 -6.30 -2.81 29.25
CA THR A 52 -6.59 -2.23 30.59
C THR A 52 -5.58 -2.40 31.73
N VAL A 53 -4.73 -1.37 31.90
CA VAL A 53 -4.54 -0.74 33.21
C VAL A 53 -5.01 0.70 33.13
N LYS A 54 -6.15 0.97 33.78
CA LYS A 54 -6.67 2.31 34.10
C LYS A 54 -5.59 3.11 34.86
N LYS A 55 -5.07 4.19 34.26
CA LYS A 55 -4.63 5.36 35.03
C LYS A 55 -5.09 6.64 34.33
N LYS A 56 -6.19 7.18 34.85
CA LYS A 56 -6.71 8.52 34.55
C LYS A 56 -5.66 9.56 34.95
N LYS A 57 -5.12 10.34 34.01
CA LYS A 57 -4.72 11.75 34.19
C LYS A 57 -4.26 12.43 32.88
N ILE A 58 -5.07 13.41 32.44
CA ILE A 58 -4.72 14.68 31.78
C ILE A 58 -4.29 14.62 30.29
N PRO A 59 -4.91 15.40 29.38
CA PRO A 59 -4.65 15.36 27.95
C PRO A 59 -3.26 15.94 27.65
N GLN A 60 -2.28 15.07 27.39
CA GLN A 60 -0.93 15.49 27.03
C GLN A 60 -0.87 15.83 25.53
N ARG A 61 -0.58 17.11 25.28
CA ARG A 61 -0.33 17.79 24.00
C ARG A 61 0.75 17.03 23.20
N LYS A 62 0.36 16.09 22.33
CA LYS A 62 1.32 15.40 21.44
C LYS A 62 1.51 16.26 20.18
N ALA A 63 2.69 16.87 20.04
CA ALA A 63 3.11 17.43 18.76
C ALA A 63 3.14 16.30 17.73
N GLU A 64 2.52 16.51 16.59
CA GLU A 64 2.50 15.51 15.52
C GLU A 64 3.88 15.48 14.86
N GLU A 65 4.58 14.37 15.01
CA GLU A 65 5.93 14.19 14.49
C GLU A 65 5.83 13.48 13.14
N LYS A 66 6.00 14.24 12.04
CA LYS A 66 5.90 13.70 10.68
C LYS A 66 7.31 13.50 10.10
N SER A 67 7.56 12.30 9.57
CA SER A 67 8.83 11.94 8.93
C SER A 67 8.76 12.08 7.42
N PHE A 68 9.89 12.43 6.83
CA PHE A 68 10.06 12.64 5.39
C PHE A 68 11.38 12.04 4.92
N VAL A 69 11.45 11.77 3.61
CA VAL A 69 12.65 11.28 2.95
C VAL A 69 13.04 12.27 1.87
N LYS A 70 14.30 12.72 1.88
CA LYS A 70 14.88 13.59 0.84
C LYS A 70 15.86 12.79 -0.01
N VAL A 71 15.70 12.86 -1.32
CA VAL A 71 16.66 12.27 -2.27
C VAL A 71 17.94 13.10 -2.31
N THR A 72 19.09 12.45 -2.19
CA THR A 72 20.42 13.09 -2.14
C THR A 72 21.24 12.84 -3.40
N SER A 73 21.10 11.66 -3.99
CA SER A 73 21.85 11.25 -5.18
C SER A 73 21.16 11.70 -6.48
N ARG A 74 21.92 11.72 -7.58
CA ARG A 74 21.40 11.99 -8.94
C ARG A 74 20.87 10.70 -9.56
N ASP A 75 19.92 10.83 -10.48
CA ASP A 75 19.38 9.74 -11.31
C ASP A 75 18.83 8.55 -10.51
N ILE A 76 17.97 8.86 -9.53
CA ILE A 76 17.38 7.87 -8.64
C ILE A 76 16.02 7.41 -9.16
N ASN A 77 15.71 6.14 -8.96
CA ASN A 77 14.44 5.56 -9.35
C ASN A 77 13.61 5.18 -8.12
N LEU A 78 12.29 5.35 -8.25
CA LEU A 78 11.31 4.72 -7.37
C LEU A 78 11.00 3.33 -7.89
N TYR A 79 11.14 2.35 -7.01
CA TYR A 79 10.93 0.95 -7.31
C TYR A 79 9.56 0.49 -6.82
N GLN A 80 8.99 -0.51 -7.50
CA GLN A 80 7.70 -1.09 -7.11
C GLN A 80 7.81 -1.92 -5.83
N ASN A 81 8.95 -2.57 -5.59
CA ASN A 81 9.23 -3.36 -4.39
C ASN A 81 10.55 -2.89 -3.74
N ALA A 82 10.84 -3.36 -2.52
CA ALA A 82 12.10 -3.10 -1.81
C ALA A 82 13.31 -3.84 -2.41
N ASP A 83 13.50 -3.71 -3.72
CA ASP A 83 14.53 -4.36 -4.52
C ASP A 83 14.92 -3.47 -5.72
N ALA A 84 16.23 -3.27 -5.93
CA ALA A 84 16.79 -2.48 -7.02
C ALA A 84 16.60 -3.11 -8.42
N THR A 85 16.27 -4.41 -8.47
CA THR A 85 15.98 -5.13 -9.71
C THR A 85 14.49 -5.13 -10.08
N SER A 86 13.64 -4.61 -9.18
CA SER A 86 12.20 -4.55 -9.43
C SER A 86 11.85 -3.47 -10.45
N GLN A 87 10.58 -3.48 -10.89
CA GLN A 87 10.10 -2.53 -11.87
C GLN A 87 10.27 -1.08 -11.37
N ILE A 88 10.85 -0.24 -12.23
CA ILE A 88 10.95 1.21 -12.01
C ILE A 88 9.58 1.83 -12.26
N LEU A 89 9.07 2.54 -11.27
CA LEU A 89 7.81 3.29 -11.33
C LEU A 89 8.04 4.69 -11.92
N GLU A 90 9.03 5.39 -11.40
CA GLU A 90 9.31 6.78 -11.76
C GLU A 90 10.78 7.13 -11.51
N ALA A 91 11.34 8.02 -12.33
CA ALA A 91 12.65 8.61 -12.10
C ALA A 91 12.49 9.90 -11.28
N VAL A 92 13.31 10.04 -10.26
CA VAL A 92 13.22 11.08 -9.23
C VAL A 92 14.43 12.00 -9.29
N SER A 93 14.17 13.31 -9.17
CA SER A 93 15.23 14.30 -9.17
C SER A 93 15.88 14.46 -7.79
N PRO A 94 17.19 14.77 -7.72
CA PRO A 94 17.86 15.06 -6.45
C PRO A 94 17.19 16.24 -5.74
N GLY A 95 17.02 16.12 -4.43
CA GLY A 95 16.41 17.13 -3.58
C GLY A 95 14.90 17.01 -3.40
N GLU A 96 14.24 16.13 -4.16
CA GLU A 96 12.82 15.83 -3.98
C GLU A 96 12.55 15.24 -2.59
N ILE A 97 11.39 15.57 -2.02
CA ILE A 97 11.00 15.20 -0.66
C ILE A 97 9.67 14.46 -0.72
N PHE A 98 9.63 13.30 -0.07
CA PHE A 98 8.43 12.47 0.04
C PHE A 98 8.05 12.21 1.49
N ASP A 99 6.78 11.85 1.69
CA ASP A 99 6.26 11.41 2.97
C ASP A 99 6.77 10.01 3.29
N TYR A 100 7.40 9.84 4.45
CA TYR A 100 7.88 8.54 4.91
C TYR A 100 6.72 7.70 5.45
N GLN A 101 6.54 6.50 4.88
CA GLN A 101 5.52 5.55 5.34
C GLN A 101 6.13 4.38 6.13
N GLY A 102 7.37 3.99 5.82
CA GLY A 102 8.01 2.86 6.46
C GLY A 102 9.36 2.54 5.88
N MET A 103 9.94 1.43 6.35
CA MET A 103 11.17 0.86 5.82
C MET A 103 10.96 -0.64 5.68
N GLU A 104 11.46 -1.17 4.57
CA GLU A 104 11.54 -2.60 4.33
C GLU A 104 12.92 -2.89 3.74
N ASN A 105 13.64 -3.84 4.33
CA ASN A 105 15.05 -4.10 4.02
C ASN A 105 15.89 -2.80 4.10
N ASP A 106 16.56 -2.42 3.01
CA ASP A 106 17.35 -1.19 2.88
C ASP A 106 16.66 -0.12 2.02
N PHE A 107 15.33 -0.20 1.90
CA PHE A 107 14.52 0.76 1.16
C PHE A 107 13.55 1.50 2.07
N TYR A 108 13.40 2.79 1.80
CA TYR A 108 12.33 3.59 2.39
C TYR A 108 11.08 3.47 1.53
N LEU A 109 9.96 3.10 2.17
CA LEU A 109 8.64 3.20 1.56
C LEU A 109 8.17 4.66 1.68
N VAL A 110 7.90 5.27 0.54
CA VAL A 110 7.51 6.67 0.43
C VAL A 110 6.21 6.83 -0.33
N SER A 111 5.45 7.88 -0.02
CA SER A 111 4.28 8.30 -0.81
C SER A 111 4.65 9.49 -1.67
N THR A 112 4.38 9.40 -2.97
CA THR A 112 4.60 10.49 -3.92
C THR A 112 3.45 11.50 -3.84
N ASN A 113 3.69 12.71 -4.35
CA ASN A 113 2.64 13.74 -4.46
C ASN A 113 1.49 13.34 -5.38
N GLN A 114 1.73 12.37 -6.28
CA GLN A 114 0.72 11.81 -7.18
C GLN A 114 -0.19 10.78 -6.48
N GLY A 115 0.12 10.40 -5.23
CA GLY A 115 -0.75 9.58 -4.39
C GLY A 115 -0.50 8.07 -4.47
N PHE A 116 0.58 7.63 -5.12
CA PHE A 116 1.02 6.24 -5.08
C PHE A 116 2.27 6.07 -4.19
N THR A 117 2.55 4.83 -3.81
CA THR A 117 3.72 4.50 -3.00
C THR A 117 4.80 3.82 -3.81
N GLY A 118 6.05 4.09 -3.47
CA GLY A 118 7.20 3.42 -4.06
C GLY A 118 8.34 3.29 -3.06
N TYR A 119 9.37 2.55 -3.47
CA TYR A 119 10.55 2.27 -2.65
C TYR A 119 11.75 3.04 -3.18
N VAL A 120 12.49 3.69 -2.28
CA VAL A 120 13.76 4.38 -2.60
C VAL A 120 14.89 3.82 -1.75
N SER A 121 16.06 3.58 -2.35
CA SER A 121 17.21 3.05 -1.63
C SER A 121 17.69 3.99 -0.53
N LYS A 122 18.05 3.42 0.61
CA LYS A 122 18.63 4.16 1.74
C LYS A 122 19.99 4.79 1.40
N SER A 123 20.74 4.24 0.45
CA SER A 123 22.02 4.83 0.00
C SER A 123 21.83 6.18 -0.69
N ASP A 124 20.66 6.39 -1.29
CA ASP A 124 20.40 7.50 -2.20
C ASP A 124 19.48 8.56 -1.61
N ALA A 125 19.03 8.37 -0.37
CA ALA A 125 18.11 9.25 0.31
C ALA A 125 18.36 9.34 1.82
N SER A 126 18.00 10.48 2.39
CA SER A 126 18.12 10.78 3.81
C SER A 126 16.75 10.99 4.45
N LYS A 127 16.48 10.30 5.56
CA LYS A 127 15.26 10.50 6.37
C LYS A 127 15.46 11.66 7.34
N PHE A 128 14.47 12.53 7.47
CA PHE A 128 14.41 13.57 8.49
C PHE A 128 13.00 13.72 9.05
N THR A 129 12.90 14.33 10.22
CA THR A 129 11.64 14.45 10.94
C THR A 129 11.32 15.91 11.22
N LYS A 130 10.08 16.32 10.97
CA LYS A 130 9.58 17.65 11.33
C LYS A 130 8.54 17.53 12.44
N LYS A 131 8.72 18.34 13.49
CA LYS A 131 7.70 18.54 14.52
C LYS A 131 6.68 19.54 13.97
N CYS A 132 5.45 19.08 13.76
CA CYS A 132 4.35 19.94 13.36
C CYS A 132 3.62 20.41 14.62
N PHE A 133 3.66 21.72 14.87
CA PHE A 133 2.88 22.35 15.92
C PHE A 133 1.51 22.72 15.37
N ASN A 134 0.43 22.22 15.96
CA ASN A 134 -0.94 22.59 15.57
C ASN A 134 -1.36 23.89 16.30
N PRO A 135 -1.45 25.05 15.60
CA PRO A 135 -1.73 26.33 16.23
C PRO A 135 -3.18 26.48 16.72
N TYR A 136 -4.13 25.72 16.16
CA TYR A 136 -5.55 25.82 16.53
C TYR A 136 -5.85 25.34 17.95
N ILE A 137 -4.97 24.53 18.53
CA ILE A 137 -5.06 24.08 19.93
C ILE A 137 -4.68 25.22 20.88
N HIS A 138 -3.87 26.19 20.45
CA HIS A 138 -3.44 27.31 21.29
C HIS A 138 -4.53 28.39 21.43
N LEU A 139 -5.31 28.65 20.37
CA LEU A 139 -6.32 29.73 20.36
C LEU A 139 -7.53 29.44 21.28
N LYS A 140 -7.99 28.18 21.36
CA LYS A 140 -9.11 27.82 22.26
C LYS A 140 -8.79 28.02 23.75
N MET A 141 -7.52 28.00 24.13
CA MET A 141 -7.11 28.20 25.53
C MET A 141 -7.05 29.68 25.94
N GLN A 142 -6.95 30.61 24.98
CA GLN A 142 -6.87 32.05 25.25
C GLN A 142 -8.26 32.71 25.30
N LEU A 143 -9.28 32.07 24.72
CA LEU A 143 -10.66 32.56 24.65
C LEU A 143 -11.59 31.94 25.70
N SER A 144 -11.02 31.18 26.64
CA SER A 144 -11.72 30.62 27.80
C SER A 144 -11.30 31.41 29.06
N PHE A 145 -11.70 32.68 29.14
CA PHE A 145 -11.67 33.48 30.36
C PHE A 145 -13.08 33.98 30.65
#